data_AF-A0AAP0RLV4-F1
#
_entry.id   AF-A0AAP0RLV4-F1
#
_cell.length_a   1.000
_cell.length_b   1.000
_cell.length_c   1.000
_cell.angle_alpha   90.00
_cell.angle_beta   90.00
_cell.angle_gamma   90.00
#
_symmetry.space_group_name_H-M   'P 1'
#
loop_
_entity.id
_entity.type
_entity.pdbx_description
1 polymer ?
#
loop_
_entity_poly.entity_id
_entity_poly.type
_entity_poly.pdbx_seq_one_letter_code
_entity_poly.pdbx_strand_id
1 'polypeptide(L)'
;MLFICRIFEEVGGIENELMQLKHHVSTQKKLIKDLIDGIFVKALSEDTFEFFIEEPVSAEPSPLSKLEAHTHNVSETLDTLLFEHRLNEALAILEMEARTFQVIQLEETSPPDVLSFYNSAMLERKAMLANQFNIVAENPRTPAPELQKALVGLCRLGDPHLATQLLLKYYHSRVATGIHHLQCSKSFLHGVYMRELSKLVFSMILKQQEAL
;
A
#
# COMPACT_ATOMS: atom_id res chain seq x y z
N MET A 1 36.85 21.34 7.99
CA MET A 1 36.49 21.38 9.44
C MET A 1 35.11 22.00 9.65
N LEU A 2 34.82 23.21 9.12
CA LEU A 2 33.52 23.89 9.29
C LEU A 2 32.29 23.15 8.74
N PHE A 3 32.43 22.37 7.65
CA PHE A 3 31.32 21.60 7.05
C PHE A 3 30.83 20.45 7.96
N ILE A 4 31.75 19.80 8.69
CA ILE A 4 31.41 18.68 9.58
C ILE A 4 30.65 19.20 10.80
N CYS A 5 31.07 20.35 11.37
CA CYS A 5 30.36 20.97 12.48
C CYS A 5 28.90 21.32 12.12
N ARG A 6 28.67 21.85 10.91
CA ARG A 6 27.31 22.20 10.45
C ARG A 6 26.41 20.97 10.27
N ILE A 7 26.97 19.87 9.75
CA ILE A 7 26.24 18.59 9.67
C ILE A 7 25.90 18.06 11.07
N PHE A 8 26.81 18.15 12.03
CA PHE A 8 26.54 17.70 13.40
C PHE A 8 25.46 18.55 14.10
N GLU A 9 25.44 19.87 13.88
CA GLU A 9 24.35 20.74 14.38
C GLU A 9 23.01 20.42 13.72
N GLU A 10 23.00 20.16 12.42
CA GLU A 10 21.78 19.82 11.65
C GLU A 10 21.24 18.44 12.03
N VAL A 11 22.11 17.47 12.28
CA VAL A 11 21.75 16.14 12.81
C VAL A 11 21.16 16.24 14.22
N GLY A 12 21.73 17.09 15.09
CA GLY A 12 21.16 17.36 16.42
C GLY A 12 19.78 18.04 16.36
N GLY A 13 19.55 18.91 15.38
CA GLY A 13 18.24 19.50 15.10
C GLY A 13 17.19 18.44 14.71
N ILE A 14 17.55 17.54 13.80
CA ILE A 14 16.69 16.44 13.34
C ILE A 14 16.37 15.47 14.49
N GLU A 15 17.33 15.18 15.38
CA GLU A 15 17.10 14.32 16.55
C GLU A 15 16.06 14.93 17.51
N ASN A 16 16.12 16.25 17.72
CA ASN A 16 15.14 16.98 18.52
C ASN A 16 13.74 16.98 17.86
N GLU A 17 13.66 17.19 16.55
CA GLU A 17 12.40 17.10 15.80
C GLU A 17 11.80 15.68 15.85
N LEU A 18 12.63 14.64 15.77
CA LEU A 18 12.20 13.25 15.89
C LEU A 18 11.65 12.93 17.28
N MET A 19 12.29 13.46 18.33
CA MET A 19 11.81 13.35 19.72
C MET A 19 10.46 14.06 19.91
N GLN A 20 10.28 15.24 19.33
CA GLN A 20 9.01 15.96 19.34
C GLN A 20 7.92 15.21 18.59
N LEU A 21 8.23 14.65 17.41
CA LEU A 21 7.29 13.85 16.64
C LEU A 21 6.86 12.59 17.41
N LYS A 22 7.82 11.88 18.01
CA LYS A 22 7.55 10.71 18.87
C LYS A 22 6.64 11.07 20.04
N HIS A 23 6.86 12.21 20.67
CA HIS A 23 5.99 12.71 21.74
C HIS A 23 4.57 12.99 21.24
N HIS A 24 4.43 13.65 20.09
CA HIS A 24 3.12 13.93 19.49
C HIS A 24 2.36 12.64 19.14
N VAL A 25 3.02 11.68 18.50
CA VAL A 25 2.43 10.39 18.14
C VAL A 25 2.01 9.61 19.39
N SER A 26 2.85 9.60 20.44
CA SER A 26 2.49 8.96 21.70
C SER A 26 1.28 9.62 22.37
N THR A 27 1.17 10.94 22.30
CA THR A 27 0.05 11.70 22.86
C THR A 27 -1.22 11.42 22.07
N GLN A 28 -1.15 11.42 20.74
CA GLN A 28 -2.29 11.07 19.87
C GLN A 28 -2.75 9.63 20.09
N LYS A 29 -1.82 8.68 20.21
CA LYS A 29 -2.12 7.28 20.54
C LYS A 29 -2.87 7.17 21.87
N LYS A 30 -2.46 7.94 22.88
CA LYS A 30 -3.15 7.97 24.17
C LYS A 30 -4.56 8.56 24.04
N LEU A 31 -4.73 9.67 23.31
CA LEU A 31 -6.04 10.27 23.09
C LEU A 31 -7.00 9.35 22.32
N ILE A 32 -6.50 8.63 21.30
CA ILE A 32 -7.29 7.63 20.57
C ILE A 32 -7.71 6.50 21.52
N LYS A 33 -6.79 6.02 22.36
CA LYS A 33 -7.09 5.00 23.35
C LYS A 33 -8.15 5.49 24.36
N ASP A 34 -7.98 6.69 24.91
CA ASP A 34 -8.92 7.29 25.87
C ASP A 34 -10.31 7.52 25.22
N LEU A 35 -10.37 7.84 23.92
CA LEU A 35 -11.61 7.95 23.16
C LEU A 35 -12.28 6.58 22.96
N ILE A 36 -11.52 5.56 22.58
CA ILE A 36 -12.01 4.19 22.43
C ILE A 36 -12.57 3.69 23.76
N ASP A 37 -11.79 3.82 24.85
CA ASP A 37 -12.19 3.42 26.19
C ASP A 37 -13.44 4.19 26.64
N GLY A 38 -13.55 5.49 26.33
CA GLY A 38 -14.73 6.31 26.59
C GLY A 38 -15.98 5.91 25.80
N ILE A 39 -15.83 5.51 24.54
CA ILE A 39 -16.92 4.99 23.70
C ILE A 39 -17.39 3.62 24.21
N PHE A 40 -16.46 2.74 24.58
CA PHE A 40 -16.80 1.43 25.17
C PHE A 40 -17.55 1.57 26.50
N VAL A 41 -17.12 2.47 27.38
CA VAL A 41 -17.81 2.75 28.66
C VAL A 41 -19.20 3.37 28.43
N LYS A 42 -19.36 4.21 27.40
CA LYS A 42 -20.64 4.84 27.09
C LYS A 42 -21.62 3.88 26.41
N ALA A 43 -21.15 2.98 25.55
CA ALA A 43 -21.95 1.92 24.95
C ALA A 43 -22.47 0.92 26.00
N LEU A 44 -21.62 0.52 26.96
CA LEU A 44 -22.03 -0.33 28.09
C LEU A 44 -22.98 0.35 29.09
N SER A 45 -22.99 1.69 29.14
CA SER A 45 -23.90 2.47 29.99
C SER A 45 -25.29 2.64 29.38
N GLU A 46 -25.45 2.54 28.06
CA GLU A 46 -26.73 2.75 27.37
C GLU A 46 -27.49 1.43 27.15
N ASP A 47 -26.79 0.29 27.11
CA ASP A 47 -27.36 -1.06 26.96
C ASP A 47 -27.63 -1.78 28.31
N THR A 48 -28.29 -1.11 29.26
CA THR A 48 -29.00 -1.84 30.33
C THR A 48 -30.36 -2.29 29.80
N PHE A 49 -30.36 -3.27 28.90
CA PHE A 49 -31.54 -4.10 28.65
C PHE A 49 -31.35 -5.42 29.36
N GLU A 50 -32.22 -5.68 30.34
CA GLU A 50 -32.40 -6.97 30.97
C GLU A 50 -32.63 -8.03 29.89
N PHE A 51 -31.62 -8.87 29.62
CA PHE A 51 -31.85 -10.12 28.92
C PHE A 51 -31.84 -11.24 29.93
N PHE A 52 -33.04 -11.79 30.16
CA PHE A 52 -33.24 -13.04 30.87
C PHE A 52 -32.35 -14.12 30.24
N ILE A 53 -31.62 -14.82 31.12
CA ILE A 53 -30.86 -16.01 30.75
C ILE A 53 -31.86 -17.08 30.32
N GLU A 54 -31.88 -17.41 29.03
CA GLU A 54 -32.32 -18.72 28.57
C GLU A 54 -31.25 -19.32 27.65
N GLU A 55 -30.93 -20.57 27.95
CA GLU A 55 -29.89 -21.45 27.42
C GLU A 55 -29.69 -21.38 25.89
N PRO A 56 -28.45 -21.41 25.36
CA PRO A 56 -28.24 -21.39 23.93
C PRO A 56 -28.52 -22.77 23.33
N VAL A 57 -29.72 -22.92 22.76
CA VAL A 57 -29.95 -23.90 21.70
C VAL A 57 -29.11 -23.46 20.50
N SER A 58 -28.18 -24.34 20.09
CA SER A 58 -27.30 -24.19 18.93
C SER A 58 -28.08 -23.86 17.65
N ALA A 59 -28.30 -22.58 17.38
CA ALA A 59 -28.84 -22.09 16.12
C ALA A 59 -27.68 -21.91 15.14
N GLU A 60 -27.78 -22.55 13.97
CA GLU A 60 -26.87 -22.25 12.85
C GLU A 60 -26.90 -20.75 12.54
N PRO A 61 -25.74 -20.09 12.39
CA PRO A 61 -25.71 -18.66 12.09
C PRO A 61 -26.42 -18.40 10.77
N SER A 62 -27.26 -17.37 10.76
CA SER A 62 -27.98 -16.93 9.56
C SER A 62 -26.99 -16.65 8.41
N PRO A 63 -27.36 -16.86 7.14
CA PRO A 63 -26.49 -16.54 6.00
C PRO A 63 -26.00 -15.08 6.00
N LEU A 64 -26.80 -14.18 6.59
CA LEU A 64 -26.47 -12.79 6.90
C LEU A 64 -25.23 -12.66 7.82
N SER A 65 -25.24 -13.36 8.95
CA SER A 65 -24.12 -13.39 9.89
C SER A 65 -22.85 -14.01 9.25
N LYS A 66 -23.01 -14.94 8.31
CA LYS A 66 -21.88 -15.57 7.60
C LYS A 66 -21.14 -14.61 6.67
N LEU A 67 -21.86 -13.80 5.88
CA LEU A 67 -21.22 -12.84 4.97
C LEU A 67 -20.55 -11.69 5.73
N GLU A 68 -21.18 -11.18 6.80
CA GLU A 68 -20.56 -10.16 7.65
C GLU A 68 -19.31 -10.70 8.35
N ALA A 69 -19.38 -11.90 8.94
CA ALA A 69 -18.21 -12.55 9.54
C ALA A 69 -17.10 -12.80 8.52
N HIS A 70 -17.45 -13.26 7.31
CA HIS A 70 -16.50 -13.42 6.20
C HIS A 70 -15.85 -12.09 5.84
N THR A 71 -16.65 -11.02 5.72
CA THR A 71 -16.14 -9.66 5.43
C THR A 71 -15.12 -9.23 6.46
N HIS A 72 -15.41 -9.45 7.75
CA HIS A 72 -14.51 -9.09 8.85
C HIS A 72 -13.21 -9.91 8.80
N ASN A 73 -13.30 -11.23 8.63
CA ASN A 73 -12.14 -12.13 8.59
C ASN A 73 -11.22 -11.82 7.40
N VAL A 74 -11.78 -11.62 6.20
CA VAL A 74 -11.01 -11.24 5.01
C VAL A 74 -10.38 -9.87 5.22
N SER A 75 -11.12 -8.93 5.81
CA SER A 75 -10.63 -7.59 6.09
C SER A 75 -9.43 -7.60 7.03
N GLU A 76 -9.51 -8.32 8.16
CA GLU A 76 -8.41 -8.47 9.12
C GLU A 76 -7.19 -9.17 8.48
N THR A 77 -7.44 -10.20 7.66
CA THR A 77 -6.38 -10.91 6.94
C THR A 77 -5.65 -9.97 5.98
N LEU A 78 -6.39 -9.19 5.19
CA LEU A 78 -5.83 -8.21 4.27
C LEU A 78 -5.05 -7.12 5.00
N ASP A 79 -5.57 -6.60 6.11
CA ASP A 79 -4.90 -5.58 6.91
C ASP A 79 -3.58 -6.12 7.49
N THR A 80 -3.57 -7.36 7.95
CA THR A 80 -2.37 -8.06 8.42
C THR A 80 -1.35 -8.21 7.29
N LEU A 81 -1.75 -8.66 6.11
CA LEU A 81 -0.85 -8.80 4.96
C LEU A 81 -0.30 -7.46 4.47
N LEU A 82 -1.12 -6.40 4.48
CA LEU A 82 -0.69 -5.05 4.15
C LEU A 82 0.33 -4.53 5.16
N PHE A 83 0.10 -4.77 6.45
CA PHE A 83 1.05 -4.43 7.52
C PHE A 83 2.37 -5.18 7.38
N GLU A 84 2.33 -6.47 7.04
CA GLU A 84 3.50 -7.32 6.79
C GLU A 84 4.16 -7.06 5.42
N HIS A 85 3.65 -6.13 4.62
CA HIS A 85 4.13 -5.82 3.27
C HIS A 85 4.10 -7.04 2.32
N ARG A 86 3.19 -7.98 2.54
CA ARG A 86 2.98 -9.19 1.71
C ARG A 86 2.03 -8.89 0.55
N LEU A 87 2.41 -7.92 -0.29
CA LEU A 87 1.52 -7.32 -1.30
C LEU A 87 0.98 -8.31 -2.35
N ASN A 88 1.77 -9.30 -2.76
CA ASN A 88 1.33 -10.31 -3.74
C ASN A 88 0.26 -11.24 -3.17
N GLU A 89 0.32 -11.54 -1.88
CA GLU A 89 -0.64 -12.40 -1.20
C GLU A 89 -1.95 -11.64 -0.96
N ALA A 90 -1.86 -10.38 -0.55
CA ALA A 90 -3.01 -9.49 -0.46
C ALA A 90 -3.72 -9.34 -1.83
N LEU A 91 -2.94 -9.20 -2.91
CA LEU A 91 -3.47 -9.15 -4.28
C LEU A 91 -4.22 -10.44 -4.65
N ALA A 92 -3.64 -11.61 -4.32
CA ALA A 92 -4.27 -12.90 -4.61
C ALA A 92 -5.61 -13.07 -3.89
N ILE A 93 -5.69 -12.63 -2.62
CA ILE A 93 -6.95 -12.64 -1.86
C ILE A 93 -7.97 -11.70 -2.51
N LEU A 94 -7.62 -10.45 -2.80
CA LEU A 94 -8.55 -9.50 -3.44
C LEU A 94 -9.08 -10.01 -4.79
N GLU A 95 -8.25 -10.70 -5.58
CA GLU A 95 -8.70 -11.31 -6.83
C GLU A 95 -9.64 -12.50 -6.62
N MET A 96 -9.43 -13.29 -5.56
CA MET A 96 -10.37 -14.35 -5.16
C MET A 96 -11.71 -13.74 -4.74
N GLU A 97 -11.67 -12.75 -3.85
CA GLU A 97 -12.85 -12.06 -3.33
C GLU A 97 -13.63 -11.31 -4.41
N ALA A 98 -12.95 -10.77 -5.42
CA ALA A 98 -13.60 -10.17 -6.60
C ALA A 98 -14.41 -11.20 -7.41
N ARG A 99 -13.91 -12.44 -7.53
CA ARG A 99 -14.65 -13.55 -8.16
C ARG A 99 -15.82 -14.01 -7.29
N THR A 100 -15.59 -14.18 -5.99
CA THR A 100 -16.63 -14.55 -5.01
C THR A 100 -17.77 -13.54 -5.03
N PHE A 101 -17.45 -12.24 -5.05
CA PHE A 101 -18.44 -11.16 -5.08
C PHE A 101 -19.32 -11.18 -6.35
N GLN A 102 -18.77 -11.57 -7.51
CA GLN A 102 -19.56 -11.73 -8.73
C GLN A 102 -20.58 -12.87 -8.60
N VAL A 103 -20.19 -13.98 -7.96
CA VAL A 103 -21.10 -15.12 -7.71
C VAL A 103 -22.21 -14.71 -6.75
N ILE A 104 -21.87 -14.05 -5.63
CA ILE A 104 -22.86 -13.61 -4.64
C ILE A 104 -23.88 -12.64 -5.25
N GLN A 105 -23.42 -11.70 -6.11
CA GLN A 105 -24.33 -10.78 -6.79
C GLN A 105 -25.30 -11.47 -7.75
N LEU A 106 -24.88 -12.55 -8.42
CA LEU A 106 -25.71 -13.30 -9.36
C LEU A 106 -26.78 -14.14 -8.66
N GLU A 107 -26.49 -14.63 -7.46
CA GLU A 107 -27.42 -15.49 -6.71
C GLU A 107 -28.50 -14.70 -5.94
N GLU A 108 -28.40 -13.36 -5.86
CA GLU A 108 -29.32 -12.45 -5.15
C GLU A 108 -29.64 -12.91 -3.70
N THR A 109 -28.71 -13.63 -3.07
CA THR A 109 -28.94 -14.29 -1.76
C THR A 109 -28.80 -13.35 -0.57
N SER A 110 -28.22 -12.16 -0.77
CA SER A 110 -27.80 -11.27 0.32
C SER A 110 -28.49 -9.90 0.23
N PRO A 111 -28.88 -9.29 1.37
CA PRO A 111 -29.47 -7.96 1.37
C PRO A 111 -28.54 -6.89 0.77
N PRO A 112 -29.07 -5.87 0.08
CA PRO A 112 -28.28 -4.80 -0.55
C PRO A 112 -27.32 -4.09 0.42
N ASP A 113 -27.73 -3.87 1.66
CA ASP A 113 -26.92 -3.16 2.66
C ASP A 113 -25.65 -3.92 3.03
N VAL A 114 -25.74 -5.25 3.17
CA VAL A 114 -24.59 -6.12 3.50
C VAL A 114 -23.65 -6.25 2.30
N LEU A 115 -24.20 -6.34 1.09
CA LEU A 115 -23.40 -6.32 -0.14
C LEU A 115 -22.65 -5.00 -0.31
N SER A 116 -23.30 -3.89 0.01
CA SER A 116 -22.69 -2.57 -0.01
C SER A 116 -21.55 -2.46 1.03
N PHE A 117 -21.77 -2.97 2.24
CA PHE A 117 -20.76 -3.04 3.29
C PHE A 117 -19.54 -3.86 2.84
N TYR A 118 -19.76 -5.07 2.35
CA TYR A 118 -18.69 -5.93 1.83
C TYR A 118 -17.92 -5.24 0.70
N ASN A 119 -18.61 -4.71 -0.30
CA ASN A 119 -17.96 -4.06 -1.45
C ASN A 119 -17.14 -2.85 -1.02
N SER A 120 -17.67 -2.04 -0.10
CA SER A 120 -16.96 -0.89 0.46
C SER A 120 -15.68 -1.31 1.19
N ALA A 121 -15.74 -2.35 2.03
CA ALA A 121 -14.59 -2.87 2.75
C ALA A 121 -13.50 -3.42 1.81
N MET A 122 -13.90 -4.06 0.70
CA MET A 122 -12.97 -4.57 -0.32
C MET A 122 -12.35 -3.44 -1.16
N LEU A 123 -13.14 -2.43 -1.53
CA LEU A 123 -12.66 -1.27 -2.28
C LEU A 123 -11.65 -0.44 -1.48
N GLU A 124 -11.87 -0.26 -0.18
CA GLU A 124 -10.93 0.41 0.71
C GLU A 124 -9.56 -0.30 0.70
N ARG A 125 -9.54 -1.61 0.92
CA ARG A 125 -8.31 -2.41 0.96
C ARG A 125 -7.63 -2.49 -0.41
N LYS A 126 -8.42 -2.54 -1.48
CA LYS A 126 -7.91 -2.43 -2.86
C LYS A 126 -7.16 -1.10 -3.06
N ALA A 127 -7.72 0.01 -2.59
CA ALA A 127 -7.08 1.32 -2.68
C ALA A 127 -5.80 1.38 -1.82
N MET A 128 -5.82 0.82 -0.60
CA MET A 128 -4.62 0.72 0.24
C MET A 128 -3.52 -0.09 -0.43
N LEU A 129 -3.84 -1.23 -1.03
CA LEU A 129 -2.89 -2.07 -1.75
C LEU A 129 -2.32 -1.36 -2.98
N ALA A 130 -3.17 -0.69 -3.77
CA ALA A 130 -2.73 0.13 -4.91
C ALA A 130 -1.75 1.22 -4.47
N ASN A 131 -2.03 1.89 -3.35
CA ASN A 131 -1.14 2.89 -2.79
C ASN A 131 0.22 2.29 -2.37
N GLN A 132 0.23 1.11 -1.75
CA GLN A 132 1.48 0.42 -1.40
C GLN A 132 2.31 0.06 -2.64
N PHE A 133 1.68 -0.46 -3.70
CA PHE A 133 2.39 -0.72 -4.96
C PHE A 133 2.93 0.57 -5.58
N ASN A 134 2.17 1.66 -5.53
CA ASN A 134 2.63 2.97 -6.00
C ASN A 134 3.87 3.44 -5.22
N ILE A 135 3.87 3.34 -3.89
CA ILE A 135 5.02 3.70 -3.05
C ILE A 135 6.27 2.88 -3.44
N VAL A 136 6.12 1.57 -3.64
CA VAL A 136 7.23 0.70 -4.08
C VAL A 136 7.75 1.13 -5.44
N ALA A 137 6.86 1.42 -6.39
CA ALA A 137 7.22 1.77 -7.76
C ALA A 137 7.80 3.19 -7.91
N GLU A 138 7.39 4.13 -7.06
CA GLU A 138 7.94 5.50 -7.05
C GLU A 138 9.33 5.59 -6.44
N ASN A 139 9.70 4.65 -5.57
CA ASN A 139 11.00 4.67 -4.92
C ASN A 139 12.13 4.42 -5.93
N PRO A 140 13.03 5.40 -6.17
CA PRO A 140 14.10 5.27 -7.15
C PRO A 140 15.13 4.18 -6.82
N ARG A 141 15.17 3.73 -5.57
CA ARG A 141 16.09 2.68 -5.08
C ARG A 141 15.49 1.29 -5.20
N THR A 142 14.22 1.16 -5.59
CA THR A 142 13.59 -0.15 -5.77
C THR A 142 14.30 -0.91 -6.89
N PRO A 143 14.72 -2.17 -6.63
CA PRO A 143 15.37 -2.98 -7.65
C PRO A 143 14.35 -3.33 -8.76
N ALA A 144 14.85 -3.44 -9.99
CA ALA A 144 14.03 -3.73 -11.17
C ALA A 144 13.01 -4.89 -11.02
N PRO A 145 13.34 -6.05 -10.42
CA PRO A 145 12.36 -7.12 -10.23
C PRO A 145 11.23 -6.76 -9.26
N GLU A 146 11.50 -5.97 -8.22
CA GLU A 146 10.47 -5.53 -7.28
C GLU A 146 9.58 -4.45 -7.88
N LEU A 147 10.18 -3.53 -8.66
CA LEU A 147 9.44 -2.57 -9.46
C LEU A 147 8.48 -3.31 -10.41
N GLN A 148 8.98 -4.30 -11.16
CA GLN A 148 8.14 -5.06 -12.10
C GLN A 148 6.97 -5.74 -11.39
N LYS A 149 7.20 -6.35 -10.22
CA LYS A 149 6.12 -6.94 -9.40
C LYS A 149 5.08 -5.90 -8.99
N ALA A 150 5.52 -4.71 -8.57
CA ALA A 150 4.61 -3.64 -8.18
C ALA A 150 3.78 -3.12 -9.36
N LEU A 151 4.41 -2.94 -10.52
CA LEU A 151 3.73 -2.51 -11.74
C LEU A 151 2.71 -3.55 -12.24
N VAL A 152 3.07 -4.84 -12.22
CA VAL A 152 2.15 -5.94 -12.54
C VAL A 152 0.99 -5.97 -11.53
N GLY A 153 1.27 -5.74 -10.26
CA GLY A 153 0.24 -5.61 -9.21
C GLY A 153 -0.77 -4.50 -9.52
N LEU A 154 -0.29 -3.30 -9.87
CA LEU A 154 -1.15 -2.18 -10.29
C LEU A 154 -1.99 -2.51 -11.52
N CYS A 155 -1.41 -3.15 -12.53
CA CYS A 155 -2.16 -3.60 -13.70
C CYS A 155 -3.29 -4.57 -13.32
N ARG A 156 -3.02 -5.52 -12.42
CA ARG A 156 -4.00 -6.53 -11.96
C ARG A 156 -5.09 -5.91 -11.08
N LEU A 157 -4.79 -4.83 -10.37
CA LEU A 157 -5.80 -4.05 -9.64
C LEU A 157 -6.68 -3.20 -10.57
N GLY A 158 -6.31 -3.05 -11.85
CA GLY A 158 -7.09 -2.31 -12.84
C GLY A 158 -6.55 -0.91 -13.14
N ASP A 159 -5.31 -0.59 -12.76
CA ASP A 159 -4.67 0.71 -12.99
C ASP A 159 -3.46 0.63 -13.96
N PRO A 160 -3.65 0.15 -15.21
CA PRO A 160 -2.54 -0.04 -16.15
C PRO A 160 -1.91 1.28 -16.61
N HIS A 161 -2.69 2.36 -16.64
CA HIS A 161 -2.19 3.69 -17.01
C HIS A 161 -1.18 4.20 -15.96
N LEU A 162 -1.50 4.06 -14.67
CA LEU A 162 -0.60 4.44 -13.58
C LEU A 162 0.68 3.60 -13.63
N ALA A 163 0.57 2.29 -13.83
CA ALA A 163 1.74 1.41 -13.98
C ALA A 163 2.64 1.86 -15.15
N THR A 164 2.06 2.19 -16.30
CA THR A 164 2.81 2.68 -17.47
C THR A 164 3.51 4.00 -17.17
N GLN A 165 2.83 4.94 -16.51
CA GLN A 165 3.41 6.23 -16.12
C GLN A 165 4.59 6.06 -15.17
N LEU A 166 4.48 5.16 -14.18
CA LEU A 166 5.55 4.87 -13.23
C LEU A 166 6.76 4.21 -13.90
N LEU A 167 6.54 3.30 -14.83
CA LEU A 167 7.59 2.68 -15.64
C LEU A 167 8.37 3.73 -16.43
N LEU A 168 7.67 4.64 -17.11
CA LEU A 168 8.30 5.72 -17.88
C LEU A 168 9.09 6.66 -16.98
N LYS A 169 8.53 7.04 -15.82
CA LYS A 169 9.19 7.88 -14.81
C LYS A 169 10.49 7.22 -14.32
N TYR A 170 10.46 5.93 -14.05
CA TYR A 170 11.63 5.15 -13.63
C TYR A 170 12.75 5.17 -14.69
N TYR A 171 12.44 4.84 -15.94
CA TYR A 171 13.44 4.84 -17.00
C TYR A 171 13.97 6.23 -17.31
N HIS A 172 13.10 7.25 -17.31
CA HIS A 172 13.52 8.64 -17.45
C HIS A 172 14.54 9.03 -16.38
N SER A 173 14.25 8.72 -15.10
CA SER A 173 15.16 8.99 -13.99
C SER A 173 16.51 8.28 -14.18
N ARG A 174 16.51 7.00 -14.59
CA ARG A 174 17.74 6.23 -14.84
C ARG A 174 18.58 6.78 -15.99
N VAL A 175 17.94 7.20 -17.07
CA VAL A 175 18.63 7.86 -18.19
C VAL A 175 19.28 9.15 -17.69
N ALA A 176 18.54 10.00 -16.99
CA ALA A 176 19.05 11.25 -16.45
C ALA A 176 20.24 11.04 -15.49
N THR A 177 20.14 10.09 -14.56
CA THR A 177 21.25 9.73 -13.65
C THR A 177 22.46 9.18 -14.41
N GLY A 178 22.23 8.32 -15.42
CA GLY A 178 23.30 7.78 -16.25
C GLY A 178 24.04 8.87 -17.04
N ILE A 179 23.30 9.84 -17.60
CA ILE A 179 23.88 11.01 -18.28
C ILE A 179 24.73 11.83 -17.31
N HIS A 180 24.21 12.14 -16.12
CA HIS A 180 24.94 12.89 -15.11
C HIS A 180 26.23 12.18 -14.70
N HIS A 181 26.17 10.86 -14.46
CA HIS A 181 27.36 10.06 -14.13
C HIS A 181 28.40 10.06 -15.26
N LEU A 182 27.96 9.97 -16.52
CA LEU A 182 28.85 10.08 -17.68
C LEU A 182 29.54 11.44 -17.72
N GLN A 183 28.80 12.53 -17.50
CA GLN A 183 29.33 13.90 -17.49
C GLN A 183 30.34 14.14 -16.37
N CYS A 184 30.12 13.60 -15.17
CA CYS A 184 31.04 13.75 -14.05
C CYS A 184 32.29 12.87 -14.16
N SER A 185 32.22 11.72 -14.85
CA SER A 185 33.29 10.72 -14.77
C SER A 185 34.51 10.99 -15.67
N LYS A 186 34.40 11.74 -16.78
CA LYS A 186 35.55 12.06 -17.65
C LYS A 186 35.39 13.40 -18.39
N SER A 187 36.51 14.10 -18.59
CA SER A 187 36.65 15.17 -19.60
C SER A 187 36.66 14.53 -21.00
N PHE A 188 35.51 14.08 -21.48
CA PHE A 188 35.42 13.40 -22.76
C PHE A 188 35.67 14.39 -23.92
N LEU A 189 36.58 14.03 -24.83
CA LEU A 189 36.55 14.51 -26.21
C LEU A 189 35.16 14.19 -26.79
N HIS A 190 34.50 15.19 -27.38
CA HIS A 190 33.08 15.19 -27.79
C HIS A 190 32.60 13.88 -28.47
N GLY A 191 33.46 13.25 -29.28
CA GLY A 191 33.14 11.99 -29.98
C GLY A 191 33.02 10.73 -29.11
N VAL A 192 33.73 10.65 -27.98
CA VAL A 192 33.62 9.50 -27.05
C VAL A 192 32.36 9.63 -26.20
N TYR A 193 32.00 10.86 -25.81
CA TYR A 193 30.78 11.13 -25.05
C TYR A 193 29.52 10.71 -25.84
N MET A 194 29.42 11.12 -27.11
CA MET A 194 28.26 10.78 -27.96
C MET A 194 28.09 9.26 -28.14
N ARG A 195 29.19 8.52 -28.26
CA ARG A 195 29.17 7.06 -28.37
C ARG A 195 28.65 6.40 -27.09
N GLU A 196 29.17 6.78 -25.94
CA GLU A 196 28.78 6.19 -24.65
C GLU A 196 27.36 6.60 -24.25
N LEU A 197 26.95 7.82 -24.55
CA LEU A 197 25.56 8.27 -24.40
C LEU A 197 24.59 7.44 -25.25
N SER A 198 24.92 7.26 -26.54
CA SER A 198 24.09 6.46 -27.45
C SER A 198 23.95 5.03 -26.94
N LYS A 199 25.07 4.38 -26.57
CA LYS A 199 25.04 3.04 -25.98
C LYS A 199 24.17 2.97 -24.73
N LEU A 200 24.29 3.94 -23.82
CA LEU A 200 23.50 3.98 -22.59
C LEU A 200 22.01 4.05 -22.91
N VAL A 201 21.59 5.03 -23.73
CA VAL A 201 20.18 5.25 -24.09
C VAL A 201 19.60 4.04 -24.82
N PHE A 202 20.27 3.55 -25.86
CA PHE A 202 19.77 2.39 -26.63
C PHE A 202 19.73 1.10 -25.79
N SER A 203 20.69 0.89 -24.87
CA SER A 203 20.64 -0.26 -23.96
C SER A 203 19.46 -0.20 -22.98
N MET A 204 19.04 1.01 -22.59
CA MET A 204 17.89 1.19 -21.70
C MET A 204 16.57 1.01 -22.45
N ILE A 205 16.47 1.53 -23.68
CA ILE A 205 15.29 1.31 -24.55
C ILE A 205 15.11 -0.19 -24.83
N LEU A 206 16.19 -0.90 -25.15
CA LEU A 206 16.13 -2.34 -25.41
C LEU A 206 15.62 -3.11 -24.19
N LYS A 207 16.12 -2.80 -22.99
CA LYS A 207 15.67 -3.42 -21.73
C LYS A 207 14.22 -3.13 -21.38
N GLN A 208 13.71 -1.97 -21.76
CA GLN A 208 12.28 -1.67 -21.60
C GLN A 208 11.42 -2.58 -22.48
N GLN A 209 11.87 -2.86 -23.70
CA GLN A 209 11.12 -3.67 -24.67
C GLN A 209 11.12 -5.17 -24.34
N GLU A 210 12.13 -5.66 -23.61
CA GLU A 210 12.17 -7.05 -23.10
C GLU A 210 11.34 -7.27 -21.83
N ALA A 211 10.90 -6.20 -21.15
CA ALA A 211 10.15 -6.26 -19.89
C ALA A 211 8.62 -6.14 -20.06
N LEU A 212 8.16 -5.83 -21.28
CA LEU A 212 6.76 -5.85 -21.73
C LEU A 212 6.38 -7.25 -22.22
#